data_AF-A0A0B2C1M4-F1
#
_entry.id   AF-A0A0B2C1M4-F1
#
_cell.length_a   1.000
_cell.length_b   1.000
_cell.length_c   1.000
_cell.angle_alpha   90.00
_cell.angle_beta   90.00
_cell.angle_gamma   90.00
#
_symmetry.space_group_name_H-M   'P 1'
#
loop_
_entity.id
_entity.type
_entity.pdbx_description
1 polymer ?
#
loop_
_entity_poly.entity_id
_entity_poly.type
_entity_poly.pdbx_seq_one_letter_code
_entity_poly.pdbx_strand_id
1 'polypeptide(L)'
;MSLIPFLAAAVMVGQPITSIPGPDIRVTELRDVAYEELATGQTVAALDVIQAELTTRPGDPALLINLGSTYLRLGRAAEAQAAFAAAEGSSTRYDLELADGRWVDSRRAARLAQADLATRPMLALR
;
A
#
# COMPACT_ATOMS: atom_id res chain seq x y z
N MET A 1 24.51 21.63 -56.55
CA MET A 1 25.18 22.41 -55.48
C MET A 1 24.10 22.94 -54.55
N SER A 2 24.28 22.67 -53.26
CA SER A 2 23.39 23.04 -52.14
C SER A 2 23.06 24.53 -52.09
N LEU A 3 21.91 24.87 -51.51
CA LEU A 3 21.81 25.60 -50.22
C LEU A 3 20.40 26.18 -50.04
N ILE A 4 19.74 25.76 -48.96
CA ILE A 4 18.63 26.48 -48.34
C ILE A 4 19.24 27.54 -47.41
N PRO A 5 18.63 28.72 -47.29
CA PRO A 5 18.53 29.33 -45.97
C PRO A 5 17.09 29.70 -45.59
N PHE A 6 16.86 29.58 -44.29
CA PHE A 6 15.61 29.74 -43.53
C PHE A 6 15.30 31.21 -43.18
N LEU A 7 14.10 31.37 -42.57
CA LEU A 7 13.57 32.43 -41.70
C LEU A 7 12.65 33.48 -42.35
N ALA A 8 11.59 33.97 -41.72
CA ALA A 8 10.70 33.55 -40.62
C ALA A 8 9.63 34.65 -40.52
N ALA A 9 8.38 34.31 -40.19
CA ALA A 9 7.45 35.14 -39.38
C ALA A 9 6.00 34.68 -39.54
N ALA A 10 5.38 34.28 -38.43
CA ALA A 10 3.96 34.50 -38.09
C ALA A 10 3.80 34.00 -36.63
N VAL A 11 3.76 34.88 -35.63
CA VAL A 11 2.60 35.61 -35.09
C VAL A 11 1.86 34.82 -33.99
N MET A 12 1.90 35.46 -32.80
CA MET A 12 0.88 35.59 -31.75
C MET A 12 0.57 34.51 -30.70
N VAL A 13 0.54 35.04 -29.47
CA VAL A 13 -0.46 34.90 -28.39
C VAL A 13 -0.30 33.75 -27.39
N GLY A 14 -0.38 34.14 -26.11
CA GLY A 14 -1.09 33.36 -25.10
C GLY A 14 -0.25 32.87 -23.93
N GLN A 15 -0.36 33.57 -22.80
CA GLN A 15 -0.07 33.07 -21.44
C GLN A 15 -1.05 31.92 -21.07
N PRO A 16 -1.07 31.37 -19.84
CA PRO A 16 -0.03 30.75 -19.00
C PRO A 16 -0.43 29.30 -18.56
N ILE A 17 0.50 28.63 -17.87
CA ILE A 17 0.34 27.51 -16.90
C ILE A 17 -0.76 26.46 -17.21
N THR A 18 -0.31 25.26 -17.57
CA THR A 18 -0.77 24.06 -16.86
C THR A 18 0.44 23.19 -16.60
N SER A 19 0.95 23.23 -15.36
CA SER A 19 1.55 22.04 -14.79
C SER A 19 0.47 20.97 -14.92
N ILE A 20 0.60 20.12 -15.93
CA ILE A 20 -0.18 18.89 -16.01
C ILE A 20 0.26 18.16 -14.75
N PRO A 21 -0.60 17.93 -13.74
CA PRO A 21 -0.32 16.86 -12.81
C PRO A 21 -0.21 15.66 -13.74
N GLY A 22 1.02 15.14 -13.90
CA GLY A 22 1.20 13.85 -14.55
C GLY A 22 0.16 12.92 -13.92
N PRO A 23 -0.46 12.02 -14.71
CA PRO A 23 -1.51 11.17 -14.16
C PRO A 23 -1.01 10.70 -12.80
N ASP A 24 -1.71 11.08 -11.74
CA ASP A 24 -1.60 10.36 -10.48
C ASP A 24 -2.03 8.98 -10.91
N ILE A 25 -1.05 8.18 -11.35
CA ILE A 25 -1.17 6.76 -11.40
C ILE A 25 -1.27 6.45 -9.93
N ARG A 26 -2.50 6.60 -9.42
CA ARG A 26 -2.97 5.81 -8.31
C ARG A 26 -2.79 4.42 -8.85
N VAL A 27 -1.61 3.88 -8.58
CA VAL A 27 -1.40 2.45 -8.65
C VAL A 27 -2.36 1.98 -7.57
N THR A 28 -3.59 1.74 -7.98
CA THR A 28 -4.51 0.87 -7.28
C THR A 28 -3.86 -0.52 -7.42
N GLU A 29 -2.71 -0.69 -6.77
CA GLU A 29 -2.03 -1.97 -6.65
C GLU A 29 -2.94 -2.71 -5.69
N LEU A 30 -3.91 -3.42 -6.27
CA LEU A 30 -4.58 -4.52 -5.59
C LEU A 30 -3.49 -5.54 -5.32
N ARG A 31 -2.74 -5.29 -4.25
CA ARG A 31 -1.56 -6.07 -3.91
C ARG A 31 -2.06 -7.17 -3.00
N ASP A 32 -2.61 -8.19 -3.63
CA ASP A 32 -3.13 -9.42 -3.00
C ASP A 32 -2.00 -10.30 -2.48
N VAL A 33 -0.95 -9.70 -1.89
CA VAL A 33 0.21 -10.44 -1.39
C VAL A 33 -0.22 -11.25 -0.19
N ALA A 34 -0.06 -12.55 -0.30
CA ALA A 34 -0.44 -13.54 0.69
C ALA A 34 -1.95 -13.59 1.00
N TYR A 35 -2.81 -12.96 0.18
CA TYR A 35 -4.26 -12.96 0.41
C TYR A 35 -4.82 -14.38 0.29
N GLU A 36 -4.41 -15.14 -0.72
CA GLU A 36 -4.85 -16.52 -0.92
C GLU A 36 -4.38 -17.44 0.20
N GLU A 37 -3.13 -17.31 0.64
CA GLU A 37 -2.55 -18.09 1.74
C GLU A 37 -3.27 -17.77 3.06
N LEU A 38 -3.58 -16.50 3.31
CA LEU A 38 -4.35 -16.09 4.48
C LEU A 38 -5.82 -16.57 4.41
N ALA A 39 -6.43 -16.53 3.23
CA ALA A 39 -7.79 -17.02 3.01
C ALA A 39 -7.90 -18.54 3.17
N THR A 40 -6.87 -19.28 2.74
CA THR A 40 -6.81 -20.76 2.81
C THR A 40 -6.23 -21.29 4.12
N GLY A 41 -5.83 -20.41 5.04
CA GLY A 41 -5.32 -20.80 6.37
C GLY A 41 -3.83 -21.18 6.38
N GLN A 42 -3.12 -21.03 5.27
CA GLN A 42 -1.68 -21.29 5.10
C GLN A 42 -0.83 -20.15 5.70
N THR A 43 -1.10 -19.85 6.98
CA THR A 43 -0.58 -18.65 7.67
C THR A 43 0.95 -18.62 7.75
N VAL A 44 1.62 -19.77 7.83
CA VAL A 44 3.09 -19.84 7.84
C VAL A 44 3.67 -19.52 6.45
N ALA A 45 3.08 -20.06 5.38
CA ALA A 45 3.49 -19.74 4.02
C ALA A 45 3.28 -18.25 3.70
N ALA A 46 2.16 -17.68 4.14
CA ALA A 46 1.90 -16.24 4.06
C ALA A 46 3.02 -15.42 4.73
N LEU A 47 3.47 -15.84 5.92
CA LEU A 47 4.54 -15.16 6.64
C LEU A 47 5.85 -15.16 5.82
N ASP A 48 6.22 -16.29 5.26
CA ASP A 48 7.46 -16.44 4.48
C ASP A 48 7.44 -15.56 3.22
N VAL A 49 6.31 -15.57 2.48
CA VAL A 49 6.12 -14.74 1.28
C VAL A 49 6.21 -13.26 1.62
N ILE A 50 5.49 -12.81 2.65
CA ILE A 50 5.48 -11.39 3.05
C ILE A 50 6.89 -10.95 3.50
N GLN A 51 7.59 -11.77 4.28
CA GLN A 51 8.94 -11.44 4.74
C GLN A 51 9.92 -11.34 3.57
N ALA A 52 9.85 -12.25 2.61
CA ALA A 52 10.67 -12.18 1.40
C ALA A 52 10.42 -10.88 0.63
N GLU A 53 9.17 -10.48 0.44
CA GLU A 53 8.83 -9.26 -0.27
C GLU A 53 9.27 -7.98 0.47
N LEU A 54 9.15 -7.96 1.80
CA LEU A 54 9.60 -6.85 2.65
C LEU A 54 11.11 -6.60 2.56
N THR A 55 11.92 -7.59 2.14
CA THR A 55 13.35 -7.35 1.89
C THR A 55 13.59 -6.35 0.76
N THR A 56 12.67 -6.28 -0.21
CA THR A 56 12.76 -5.37 -1.36
C THR A 56 11.96 -4.08 -1.15
N ARG A 57 10.86 -4.15 -0.39
CA ARG A 57 9.96 -3.01 -0.12
C ARG A 57 9.62 -2.92 1.37
N PRO A 58 10.61 -2.60 2.23
CA PRO A 58 10.45 -2.65 3.68
C PRO A 58 9.39 -1.69 4.25
N GLY A 59 9.06 -0.64 3.51
CA GLY A 59 8.05 0.34 3.89
C GLY A 59 6.69 0.14 3.21
N ASP A 60 6.46 -0.93 2.46
CA ASP A 60 5.18 -1.12 1.78
C ASP A 60 4.04 -1.31 2.80
N PRO A 61 3.03 -0.42 2.82
CA PRO A 61 2.01 -0.47 3.85
C PRO A 61 1.07 -1.68 3.72
N ALA A 62 0.80 -2.21 2.51
CA ALA A 62 0.00 -3.42 2.36
C ALA A 62 0.74 -4.63 2.93
N LEU A 63 2.03 -4.79 2.63
CA LEU A 63 2.84 -5.87 3.20
C LEU A 63 2.87 -5.83 4.73
N LEU A 64 3.02 -4.63 5.30
CA LEU A 64 3.04 -4.45 6.75
C LEU A 64 1.66 -4.73 7.39
N ILE A 65 0.56 -4.36 6.73
CA ILE A 65 -0.81 -4.70 7.18
C ILE A 65 -1.06 -6.22 7.08
N ASN A 66 -0.64 -6.85 5.98
CA ASN A 66 -0.78 -8.28 5.80
C ASN A 66 0.10 -9.03 6.82
N LEU A 67 1.33 -8.55 7.08
CA LEU A 67 2.20 -9.08 8.14
C LEU A 67 1.52 -9.03 9.51
N GLY A 68 0.88 -7.90 9.85
CA GLY A 68 0.16 -7.76 11.10
C GLY A 68 -1.02 -8.75 11.21
N SER A 69 -1.77 -8.93 10.13
CA SER A 69 -2.87 -9.89 10.05
C SER A 69 -2.38 -11.34 10.18
N THR A 70 -1.25 -11.67 9.55
CA THR A 70 -0.57 -12.96 9.68
C THR A 70 -0.15 -13.22 11.13
N TYR A 71 0.44 -12.23 11.80
CA TYR A 71 0.81 -12.35 13.21
C TYR A 71 -0.40 -12.55 14.13
N LEU A 72 -1.52 -11.86 13.88
CA LEU A 72 -2.76 -12.10 14.64
C LEU A 72 -3.24 -13.54 14.53
N ARG A 73 -3.21 -14.13 13.32
CA ARG A 73 -3.58 -15.54 13.11
C ARG A 73 -2.65 -16.52 13.81
N LEU A 74 -1.40 -16.13 14.05
CA LEU A 74 -0.41 -16.90 14.82
C LEU A 74 -0.48 -16.63 16.34
N GLY A 75 -1.41 -15.80 16.82
CA GLY A 75 -1.49 -15.41 18.24
C GLY A 75 -0.41 -14.41 18.70
N ARG A 76 0.31 -13.81 17.76
CA ARG A 76 1.47 -12.93 17.98
C ARG A 76 1.05 -11.46 17.99
N ALA A 77 0.24 -11.08 18.97
CA ALA A 77 -0.41 -9.76 18.98
C ALA A 77 0.55 -8.58 19.11
N ALA A 78 1.66 -8.74 19.85
CA ALA A 78 2.66 -7.68 20.00
C ALA A 78 3.34 -7.37 18.66
N GLU A 79 3.73 -8.40 17.90
CA GLU A 79 4.29 -8.23 16.57
C GLU A 79 3.26 -7.69 15.56
N ALA A 80 2.00 -8.09 15.70
CA ALA A 80 0.93 -7.51 14.88
C ALA A 80 0.79 -6.01 15.09
N GLN A 81 0.76 -5.57 16.35
CA GLN A 81 0.69 -4.15 16.71
C GLN A 81 1.88 -3.37 16.12
N ALA A 82 3.10 -3.92 16.22
CA ALA A 82 4.28 -3.30 15.65
C ALA A 82 4.19 -3.16 14.12
N ALA A 83 3.72 -4.20 13.43
CA ALA A 83 3.55 -4.17 11.98
C ALA A 83 2.52 -3.13 11.52
N PHE A 84 1.37 -3.04 12.20
CA PHE A 84 0.36 -2.03 11.90
C PHE A 84 0.85 -0.60 12.20
N ALA A 85 1.62 -0.41 13.27
CA ALA A 85 2.24 0.89 13.57
C ALA A 85 3.25 1.30 12.48
N ALA A 86 4.04 0.35 11.99
CA ALA A 86 4.95 0.59 10.86
C ALA A 86 4.19 0.96 9.58
N ALA A 87 3.07 0.29 9.28
CA ALA A 87 2.22 0.62 8.14
C ALA A 87 1.64 2.04 8.24
N GLU A 88 1.17 2.45 9.43
CA GLU A 88 0.66 3.80 9.68
C GLU A 88 1.74 4.88 9.43
N GLY A 89 2.97 4.57 9.85
CA GLY A 89 4.16 5.39 9.69
C GLY A 89 4.78 5.40 8.30
N SER A 90 4.29 4.59 7.35
CA SER A 90 4.88 4.48 6.02
C SER A 90 4.88 5.81 5.26
N SER A 91 5.98 6.09 4.56
CA SER A 91 6.09 7.19 3.59
C SER A 91 5.28 6.91 2.32
N THR A 92 5.04 5.64 1.99
CA THR A 92 4.25 5.21 0.85
C THR A 92 2.78 5.15 1.24
N ARG A 93 1.90 5.69 0.40
CA ARG A 93 0.45 5.71 0.63
C ARG A 93 -0.30 5.46 -0.67
N TYR A 94 -1.34 4.66 -0.56
CA TYR A 94 -2.27 4.37 -1.64
C TYR A 94 -3.58 3.83 -1.03
N ASP A 95 -4.62 3.77 -1.84
CA ASP A 95 -5.91 3.23 -1.42
C ASP A 95 -5.84 1.69 -1.39
N LEU A 96 -6.36 1.11 -0.32
CA LEU A 96 -6.51 -0.33 -0.10
C LEU A 96 -7.99 -0.68 -0.04
N GLU A 97 -8.35 -1.80 -0.65
CA GLU A 97 -9.66 -2.42 -0.46
C GLU A 97 -9.70 -3.17 0.88
N LEU A 98 -10.69 -2.89 1.70
CA LEU A 98 -10.97 -3.62 2.92
C LEU A 98 -11.78 -4.89 2.60
N ALA A 99 -11.84 -5.82 3.56
CA ALA A 99 -12.60 -7.06 3.41
C ALA A 99 -14.12 -6.86 3.17
N ASP A 100 -14.66 -5.67 3.47
CA ASP A 100 -16.05 -5.30 3.20
C ASP A 100 -16.25 -4.59 1.84
N GLY A 101 -15.20 -4.55 1.00
CA GLY A 101 -15.20 -3.93 -0.33
C GLY A 101 -15.02 -2.41 -0.32
N ARG A 102 -14.90 -1.78 0.85
CA ARG A 102 -14.63 -0.32 0.91
C ARG A 102 -13.16 -0.04 0.65
N TRP A 103 -12.90 0.99 -0.15
CA TRP A 103 -11.55 1.51 -0.36
C TRP A 103 -11.22 2.58 0.67
N VAL A 104 -10.03 2.50 1.27
CA VAL A 104 -9.51 3.49 2.23
C VAL A 104 -8.02 3.70 2.04
N ASP A 105 -7.51 4.89 2.36
CA ASP A 105 -6.07 5.14 2.43
C ASP A 105 -5.38 4.14 3.39
N SER A 106 -4.18 3.68 3.01
CA SER A 106 -3.43 2.66 3.73
C SER A 106 -3.18 2.97 5.22
N ARG A 107 -3.00 4.25 5.57
CA ARG A 107 -2.88 4.69 6.97
C ARG A 107 -4.19 4.50 7.73
N ARG A 108 -5.32 4.77 7.09
CA ARG A 108 -6.64 4.54 7.67
C ARG A 108 -6.88 3.04 7.87
N ALA A 109 -6.50 2.20 6.89
CA ALA A 109 -6.57 0.76 7.04
C ALA A 109 -5.75 0.27 8.25
N ALA A 110 -4.51 0.74 8.41
CA ALA A 110 -3.65 0.38 9.54
C ALA A 110 -4.28 0.74 10.90
N ARG A 111 -4.87 1.94 11.03
CA ARG A 111 -5.56 2.37 12.26
C ARG A 111 -6.79 1.53 12.56
N LEU A 112 -7.56 1.17 11.53
CA LEU A 112 -8.71 0.27 11.69
C LEU A 112 -8.26 -1.10 12.20
N ALA A 113 -7.15 -1.64 11.67
CA ALA A 113 -6.58 -2.90 12.13
C ALA A 113 -6.09 -2.83 13.60
N GLN A 114 -5.44 -1.73 14.00
CA GLN A 114 -5.07 -1.51 15.41
C GLN A 114 -6.30 -1.40 16.33
N ALA A 115 -7.37 -0.74 15.87
CA ALA A 115 -8.61 -0.62 16.64
C ALA A 115 -9.32 -1.98 16.80
N ASP A 116 -9.32 -2.83 15.77
CA ASP A 116 -9.85 -4.20 15.85
C ASP A 116 -9.06 -5.03 16.87
N LEU A 117 -7.72 -4.91 16.90
CA LEU A 117 -6.87 -5.55 17.91
C LEU A 117 -7.24 -5.14 19.35
N ALA A 118 -7.52 -3.85 19.59
CA ALA A 118 -7.95 -3.37 20.89
C ALA A 118 -9.36 -3.84 21.28
N THR A 119 -10.23 -4.07 20.30
CA THR A 119 -11.62 -4.50 20.49
C THR A 119 -11.77 -6.01 20.64
N ARG A 120 -10.77 -6.77 20.19
CA ARG A 120 -10.65 -8.23 20.39
C ARG A 120 -9.62 -8.53 21.49
N PRO A 121 -9.89 -8.25 22.79
CA PRO A 121 -9.02 -8.74 23.84
C PRO A 121 -9.02 -10.27 23.76
N MET A 122 -7.87 -10.81 23.37
CA MET A 122 -7.52 -12.22 23.17
C MET A 122 -8.60 -13.22 23.61
N LEU A 123 -9.39 -13.70 22.64
CA LEU A 123 -10.19 -14.93 22.76
C LEU A 123 -9.30 -16.20 22.88
N ALA A 124 -8.04 -16.06 23.29
CA ALA A 124 -7.05 -17.13 23.46
C ALA A 124 -6.42 -17.15 24.86
N LEU A 125 -7.14 -16.66 25.86
CA LEU A 125 -6.86 -16.95 27.27
C LEU A 125 -8.04 -17.73 27.84
N ARG A 126 -8.10 -19.03 27.51
CA ARG A 126 -8.79 -20.09 28.27
C ARG A 126 -8.43 -21.47 27.72
#